data_AF-A0A8D9M8D1-F1
#
_entry.id   AF-A0A8D9M8D1-F1
#
_cell.length_a   1.000
_cell.length_b   1.000
_cell.length_c   1.000
_cell.angle_alpha   90.00
_cell.angle_beta   90.00
_cell.angle_gamma   90.00
#
_symmetry.space_group_name_H-M   'P 1'
#
loop_
_entity.id
_entity.type
_entity.pdbx_description
1 polymer ?
#
loop_
_entity_poly.entity_id
_entity_poly.type
_entity_poly.pdbx_seq_one_letter_code
_entity_poly.pdbx_strand_id
1 'polypeptide(L)'
;VGIIANPGYNPTETFLFRYSLQATVHTIWRERNSRRHGEESHDVAVLVKFIDKAIRLKLLAVKGKGHKYLEEGLMAWFGSREG
;
A
#
# COMPACT_ATOMS: atom_id res chain seq x y z
N VAL A 1 -2.92 -10.34 14.71
CA VAL A 1 -1.62 -10.84 14.20
C VAL A 1 -1.78 -12.05 13.25
N GLY A 2 -2.82 -12.88 13.37
CA GLY A 2 -3.03 -14.07 12.52
C GLY A 2 -3.29 -13.84 11.01
N ILE A 3 -3.75 -12.66 10.59
CA ILE A 3 -3.96 -12.34 9.16
C ILE A 3 -2.62 -12.28 8.41
N ILE A 4 -1.54 -11.91 9.10
CA ILE A 4 -0.22 -11.67 8.48
C ILE A 4 0.43 -12.98 8.05
N ALA A 5 0.13 -14.11 8.69
CA ALA A 5 0.72 -15.42 8.43
C ALA A 5 -0.34 -16.49 8.06
N ASN A 6 -1.47 -16.08 7.50
CA ASN A 6 -2.51 -17.02 7.11
C ASN A 6 -2.03 -17.86 5.90
N PRO A 7 -1.95 -19.20 6.02
CA PRO A 7 -1.49 -20.08 4.94
C PRO A 7 -2.43 -20.13 3.72
N GLY A 8 -3.63 -19.52 3.80
CA GLY A 8 -4.58 -19.45 2.69
C GLY A 8 -4.31 -18.37 1.65
N TYR A 9 -3.48 -17.36 1.93
CA TYR A 9 -3.17 -16.30 0.98
C TYR A 9 -1.95 -16.67 0.12
N ASN A 10 -2.05 -16.41 -1.18
CA ASN A 10 -0.89 -16.53 -2.04
C ASN A 10 0.15 -15.43 -1.72
N PRO A 11 1.41 -15.57 -2.18
CA PRO A 11 2.46 -14.60 -1.86
C PRO A 11 2.13 -13.17 -2.31
N THR A 12 1.40 -13.03 -3.43
CA THR A 12 0.95 -11.75 -3.98
C THR A 12 -0.02 -11.05 -3.04
N GLU A 13 -1.08 -11.75 -2.62
CA GLU A 13 -2.07 -11.26 -1.65
C GLU A 13 -1.41 -10.90 -0.33
N THR A 14 -0.57 -11.80 0.19
CA THR A 14 0.16 -11.58 1.44
C THR A 14 1.00 -10.30 1.39
N PHE A 15 1.72 -10.09 0.27
CA PHE A 15 2.50 -8.88 0.07
C PHE A 15 1.61 -7.63 0.03
N LEU A 16 0.55 -7.66 -0.78
CA LEU A 16 -0.37 -6.53 -0.93
C LEU A 16 -1.05 -6.17 0.39
N PHE A 17 -1.54 -7.14 1.15
CA PHE A 17 -2.16 -6.88 2.46
C PHE A 17 -1.18 -6.24 3.43
N ARG A 18 0.01 -6.83 3.60
CA ARG A 18 1.02 -6.33 4.53
C ARG A 18 1.48 -4.92 4.15
N TYR A 19 1.78 -4.70 2.87
CA TYR A 19 2.29 -3.41 2.42
C TYR A 19 1.20 -2.33 2.39
N SER A 20 -0.04 -2.67 2.06
CA SER A 20 -1.16 -1.72 2.11
C SER A 20 -1.45 -1.25 3.53
N LEU A 21 -1.37 -2.15 4.51
CA LEU A 21 -1.48 -1.79 5.93
C LEU A 21 -0.33 -0.85 6.33
N GLN A 22 0.91 -1.20 5.95
CA GLN A 22 2.08 -0.36 6.23
C GLN A 22 1.94 1.05 5.62
N ALA A 23 1.55 1.15 4.34
CA ALA A 23 1.37 2.41 3.64
C ALA A 23 0.26 3.26 4.28
N THR A 24 -0.84 2.64 4.67
CA THR A 24 -1.95 3.30 5.38
C THR A 24 -1.50 3.88 6.72
N VAL A 25 -0.89 3.04 7.58
CA VAL A 25 -0.40 3.48 8.90
C VAL A 25 0.63 4.60 8.76
N HIS A 26 1.59 4.46 7.85
CA HIS A 26 2.59 5.50 7.59
C HIS A 26 1.96 6.81 7.11
N THR A 27 0.94 6.76 6.24
CA THR A 27 0.26 7.95 5.72
C THR A 27 -0.49 8.68 6.84
N ILE A 28 -1.20 7.94 7.70
CA ILE A 28 -1.89 8.51 8.87
C ILE A 28 -0.88 9.14 9.83
N TRP A 29 0.23 8.45 10.11
CA TRP A 29 1.29 8.98 10.96
C TRP A 29 1.86 10.29 10.39
N ARG A 30 2.19 10.32 9.09
CA ARG A 30 2.68 11.52 8.40
C ARG A 30 1.67 12.67 8.52
N GLU A 31 0.40 12.43 8.21
CA GLU A 31 -0.65 13.44 8.28
C GLU A 31 -0.79 14.04 9.68
N ARG A 32 -0.78 13.18 10.72
CA ARG A 32 -0.82 13.64 12.11
C ARG A 32 0.41 14.45 12.48
N ASN A 33 1.58 14.08 11.98
CA ASN A 33 2.82 14.81 12.23
C ASN A 33 2.80 16.19 11.54
N SER A 34 2.40 16.25 10.28
CA SER A 34 2.20 17.50 9.53
C SER A 34 1.28 18.47 10.28
N ARG A 35 0.10 17.99 10.72
CA ARG A 35 -0.85 18.80 11.52
C ARG A 35 -0.24 19.28 12.84
N ARG A 36 0.56 18.44 13.50
CA ARG A 36 1.27 18.83 14.74
C ARG A 36 2.28 19.96 14.50
N HIS A 37 2.86 20.04 13.30
CA HIS A 37 3.79 21.09 12.90
C HIS A 37 3.11 22.30 12.25
N GLY A 38 1.77 22.38 12.28
CA GLY A 38 1.01 23.54 11.80
C GLY A 38 0.73 23.53 10.30
N GLU A 39 0.99 22.42 9.60
CA GLU A 39 0.52 22.26 8.22
C GLU A 39 -1.01 22.08 8.19
N GLU A 40 -1.64 22.53 7.11
CA GLU A 40 -3.07 22.34 6.90
C GLU A 40 -3.45 20.85 6.78
N SER A 41 -4.68 20.55 7.16
CA SER A 41 -5.23 19.20 7.05
C SER A 41 -5.47 18.84 5.59
N HIS A 42 -4.96 17.69 5.16
CA HIS A 42 -5.32 17.15 3.84
C HIS A 42 -6.72 16.55 3.86
N ASP A 43 -7.41 16.66 2.72
CA ASP A 43 -8.63 15.91 2.46
C ASP A 43 -8.34 14.40 2.47
N VAL A 44 -9.31 13.60 2.95
CA VAL A 44 -9.20 12.14 2.99
C VAL A 44 -8.92 11.56 1.60
N ALA A 45 -9.50 12.12 0.53
CA ALA A 45 -9.24 11.71 -0.83
C ALA A 45 -7.77 11.90 -1.24
N VAL A 46 -7.10 12.93 -0.72
CA VAL A 46 -5.66 13.14 -0.94
C VAL A 46 -4.84 12.08 -0.23
N LEU A 47 -5.20 11.74 1.01
CA LEU A 47 -4.53 10.67 1.77
C LEU A 47 -4.68 9.30 1.07
N VAL A 48 -5.86 9.00 0.55
CA VAL A 48 -6.11 7.79 -0.25
C VAL A 48 -5.21 7.76 -1.50
N LYS A 49 -5.03 8.90 -2.19
CA LYS A 49 -4.11 9.01 -3.33
C LYS A 49 -2.65 8.78 -2.91
N PHE A 50 -2.23 9.26 -1.74
CA PHE A 50 -0.89 9.00 -1.23
C PHE A 50 -0.63 7.53 -0.94
N ILE A 51 -1.59 6.85 -0.30
CA ILE A 51 -1.50 5.40 -0.03
C ILE A 51 -1.38 4.63 -1.35
N ASP A 52 -2.27 4.91 -2.30
CA ASP A 52 -2.29 4.25 -3.60
C ASP A 52 -0.97 4.49 -4.38
N LYS A 53 -0.46 5.72 -4.38
CA LYS A 53 0.83 6.06 -5.00
C LYS A 53 1.98 5.31 -4.32
N ALA A 54 1.99 5.20 -2.99
CA ALA A 54 3.04 4.50 -2.25
C ALA A 54 3.07 3.00 -2.59
N ILE A 55 1.90 2.37 -2.74
CA ILE A 55 1.76 0.96 -3.12
C ILE A 55 2.23 0.74 -4.56
N ARG A 56 1.77 1.57 -5.51
CA ARG A 56 2.22 1.50 -6.91
C ARG A 56 3.72 1.69 -7.07
N LEU A 57 4.29 2.71 -6.42
CA LEU A 57 5.74 2.96 -6.47
C LEU A 57 6.54 1.80 -5.88
N LYS A 58 6.05 1.19 -4.80
CA LYS A 58 6.71 0.01 -4.22
C LYS A 58 6.69 -1.15 -5.19
N LEU A 59 5.53 -1.49 -5.74
CA LEU A 59 5.37 -2.60 -6.68
C LEU A 59 6.27 -2.41 -7.90
N LEU A 60 6.32 -1.21 -8.47
CA LEU A 60 7.24 -0.86 -9.56
C LEU A 60 8.72 -1.04 -9.16
N ALA A 61 9.11 -0.55 -7.98
CA ALA A 61 10.49 -0.66 -7.50
C ALA A 61 10.93 -2.10 -7.25
N VAL A 62 10.02 -2.99 -6.84
CA VAL A 62 10.34 -4.39 -6.56
C VAL A 62 10.10 -5.31 -7.77
N LYS A 63 9.36 -4.87 -8.79
CA LYS A 63 9.13 -5.62 -10.04
C LYS A 63 10.44 -6.08 -10.69
N GLY A 64 11.46 -5.22 -10.71
CA GLY A 64 12.77 -5.52 -11.27
C GLY A 64 13.57 -6.63 -10.55
N LYS A 65 13.06 -7.16 -9.42
CA LYS A 65 13.72 -8.25 -8.68
C LYS A 65 13.42 -9.65 -9.25
N GLY A 66 12.57 -9.76 -10.28
CA GLY A 66 12.33 -11.02 -11.00
C GLY A 66 11.47 -12.04 -10.25
N HIS A 67 10.78 -11.65 -9.17
CA HIS A 67 9.85 -12.54 -8.49
C HIS A 67 8.45 -12.42 -9.10
N LYS A 68 7.91 -13.55 -9.59
CA LYS A 68 6.60 -13.62 -10.27
C LYS A 68 5.44 -12.99 -9.47
N TYR A 69 5.39 -13.22 -8.16
CA TYR A 69 4.33 -12.66 -7.29
C TYR A 69 4.32 -11.13 -7.22
N LEU A 70 5.44 -10.46 -7.56
CA LEU A 70 5.52 -8.99 -7.59
C LEU A 70 4.96 -8.42 -8.88
N GLU A 71 5.13 -9.13 -10.00
CA GLU A 71 4.50 -8.79 -11.28
C GLU A 71 2.98 -8.98 -11.21
N GLU A 72 2.55 -10.11 -10.66
CA GLU A 72 1.13 -10.40 -10.37
C GLU A 72 0.54 -9.36 -9.42
N GLY A 73 1.30 -8.90 -8.42
CA GLY A 73 0.84 -7.89 -7.46
C GLY A 73 0.53 -6.53 -8.07
N LEU A 74 1.27 -6.12 -9.10
CA LEU A 74 0.98 -4.89 -9.81
C LEU A 74 -0.35 -4.99 -10.57
N MET A 75 -0.59 -6.10 -11.27
CA MET A 75 -1.84 -6.34 -11.98
C MET A 75 -3.03 -6.48 -11.03
N ALA A 76 -2.86 -7.23 -9.93
CA ALA A 76 -3.88 -7.41 -8.92
C ALA A 76 -4.28 -6.08 -8.25
N TRP A 77 -3.32 -5.20 -7.98
CA TRP A 77 -3.58 -3.87 -7.42
C TRP A 77 -4.34 -2.95 -8.38
N PHE A 78 -4.03 -2.98 -9.68
CA PHE A 78 -4.79 -2.22 -10.67
C PHE A 78 -6.22 -2.75 -10.81
N GLY A 79 -6.38 -4.07 -10.95
CA GLY A 79 -7.70 -4.70 -11.07
C GLY A 79 -8.61 -4.47 -9.87
N SER A 80 -8.07 -4.37 -8.64
CA SER A 80 -8.88 -4.10 -7.44
C SER A 80 -9.44 -2.68 -7.36
N ARG A 81 -9.10 -1.78 -8.29
CA ARG A 81 -9.52 -0.36 -8.30
C ARG A 81 -10.41 0.01 -9.48
N GLU A 82 -10.66 -0.92 -10.39
CA GLU A 82 -11.54 -0.76 -11.56
C GLU A 82 -12.98 -1.25 -11.29
N GLY A 83 -13.32 -1.57 -10.03
CA GLY A 83 -14.65 -1.99 -9.58
C GLY A 83 -15.42 -0.92 -8.82
#